data_AF-A0A7V8J199-F1
#
_entry.id   AF-A0A7V8J199-F1
#
_cell.length_a   1.000
_cell.length_b   1.000
_cell.length_c   1.000
_cell.angle_alpha   90.00
_cell.angle_beta   90.00
_cell.angle_gamma   90.00
#
_symmetry.space_group_name_H-M   'P 1'
#
loop_
_entity.id
_entity.type
_entity.pdbx_description
1 polymer ?
#
loop_
_entity_poly.entity_id
_entity_poly.type
_entity_poly.pdbx_seq_one_letter_code
_entity_poly.pdbx_strand_id
1 'polypeptide(L)'
;MFRMMPANEDGLLEKLRYSLSGSLEIRFGHPLFILRSIVSSPRLKDIFVREFPVQDLVPVGDTYLDKHTMLADENQKTYGISLAEWQANEGTAQIVTDFDFRDATVAKLQVWPFDPLELDEDQLRIAVAVSFNEFEVFDEPRLSLALSELLECLNITTDYTYKFN
;
A
#
# COMPACT_ATOMS: atom_id res chain seq x y z
N MET A 1 -19.99 -10.33 13.37
CA MET A 1 -19.71 -8.90 13.13
C MET A 1 -18.26 -8.83 12.71
N PHE A 2 -17.97 -8.51 11.44
CA PHE A 2 -16.58 -8.36 10.99
C PHE A 2 -16.01 -7.08 11.61
N ARG A 3 -14.99 -7.23 12.46
CA ARG A 3 -14.21 -6.11 12.98
C ARG A 3 -13.07 -5.87 11.99
N MET A 4 -13.02 -4.68 11.41
CA MET A 4 -11.87 -4.26 10.60
C MET A 4 -10.61 -4.27 11.47
N MET A 5 -9.54 -4.86 10.95
CA MET A 5 -8.25 -4.99 11.62
C MET A 5 -7.28 -3.92 11.09
N PRO A 6 -6.47 -3.29 11.95
CA PRO A 6 -5.36 -2.48 11.47
C PRO A 6 -4.28 -3.37 10.84
N ALA A 7 -3.49 -2.82 9.92
CA ALA A 7 -2.46 -3.60 9.23
C ALA A 7 -1.25 -3.97 10.12
N ASN A 8 -1.14 -3.39 11.33
CA ASN A 8 -0.18 -3.79 12.36
C ASN A 8 -0.76 -4.76 13.41
N GLU A 9 -1.91 -5.37 13.15
CA GLU A 9 -2.53 -6.33 14.07
C GLU A 9 -1.65 -7.59 14.22
N ASP A 10 -1.42 -8.03 15.47
CA ASP A 10 -0.67 -9.25 15.74
C ASP A 10 -1.30 -10.48 15.08
N GLY A 11 -0.50 -11.27 14.38
CA GLY A 11 -0.99 -12.46 13.68
C GLY A 11 -1.99 -12.14 12.57
N LEU A 12 -1.84 -10.98 11.92
CA LEU A 12 -2.73 -10.50 10.85
C LEU A 12 -2.99 -11.55 9.79
N LEU A 13 -1.94 -12.24 9.30
CA LEU A 13 -2.07 -13.23 8.22
C LEU A 13 -3.07 -14.35 8.57
N GLU A 14 -2.95 -14.92 9.76
CA GLU A 14 -3.82 -16.03 10.18
C GLU A 14 -5.26 -15.55 10.42
N LYS A 15 -5.44 -14.37 11.00
CA LYS A 15 -6.77 -13.75 11.18
C LYS A 15 -7.41 -13.40 9.83
N LEU A 16 -6.61 -12.96 8.87
CA LEU A 16 -7.05 -12.64 7.51
C LEU A 16 -7.50 -13.91 6.78
N ARG A 17 -6.69 -14.98 6.79
CA ARG A 17 -7.06 -16.28 6.19
C ARG A 17 -8.36 -16.82 6.76
N TYR A 18 -8.52 -16.75 8.09
CA TYR A 18 -9.77 -17.13 8.74
C TYR A 18 -10.96 -16.29 8.24
N SER A 19 -10.78 -14.96 8.12
CA SER A 19 -11.83 -14.06 7.64
C SER A 19 -12.18 -14.29 6.17
N LEU A 20 -11.18 -14.58 5.32
CA LEU A 20 -11.37 -14.85 3.89
C LEU A 20 -12.13 -16.16 3.64
N SER A 21 -11.95 -17.17 4.49
CA SER A 21 -12.60 -18.49 4.35
C SER A 21 -14.14 -18.45 4.32
N GLY A 22 -14.74 -17.38 4.88
CA GLY A 22 -16.18 -17.15 4.88
C GLY A 22 -16.63 -16.00 3.97
N SER A 23 -15.74 -15.49 3.11
CA SER A 23 -15.97 -14.29 2.29
C SER A 23 -16.36 -14.62 0.85
N LEU A 24 -16.70 -13.59 0.08
CA LEU A 24 -17.02 -13.74 -1.35
C LEU A 24 -15.76 -14.18 -2.11
N GLU A 25 -15.90 -15.27 -2.86
CA GLU A 25 -14.91 -15.72 -3.84
C GLU A 25 -15.55 -15.67 -5.23
N ILE A 26 -14.83 -15.11 -6.19
CA ILE A 26 -15.18 -15.12 -7.61
C ILE A 26 -14.27 -16.12 -8.34
N ARG A 27 -14.44 -16.26 -9.67
CA ARG A 27 -13.70 -17.24 -10.48
C ARG A 27 -12.18 -17.22 -10.28
N PHE A 28 -11.61 -16.06 -9.94
CA PHE A 28 -10.16 -15.83 -9.84
C PHE A 28 -9.69 -15.53 -8.41
N GLY A 29 -10.51 -15.84 -7.40
CA GLY A 29 -10.18 -15.61 -5.99
C GLY A 29 -11.06 -14.53 -5.35
N HIS A 30 -10.61 -13.99 -4.22
CA HIS A 30 -11.32 -12.94 -3.50
C HIS A 30 -11.01 -11.57 -4.11
N PRO A 31 -12.03 -10.75 -4.44
CA PRO A 31 -11.79 -9.39 -4.91
C PRO A 31 -11.00 -8.55 -3.88
N LEU A 32 -10.08 -7.69 -4.35
CA LEU A 32 -9.28 -6.79 -3.49
C LEU A 32 -10.13 -5.94 -2.53
N PHE A 33 -11.33 -5.51 -2.93
CA PHE A 33 -12.23 -4.78 -2.03
C PHE A 33 -12.64 -5.61 -0.79
N ILE A 34 -12.65 -6.95 -0.86
CA ILE A 34 -12.89 -7.81 0.30
C ILE A 34 -11.73 -7.69 1.29
N LEU A 35 -10.48 -7.72 0.81
CA LEU A 35 -9.32 -7.48 1.66
C LEU A 35 -9.41 -6.10 2.34
N ARG A 36 -9.77 -5.06 1.59
CA ARG A 36 -9.96 -3.68 2.11
C ARG A 36 -11.15 -3.56 3.08
N SER A 37 -12.09 -4.50 3.06
CA SER A 37 -13.19 -4.57 4.03
C SER A 37 -12.79 -5.24 5.36
N ILE A 38 -11.68 -5.99 5.36
CA ILE A 38 -11.17 -6.74 6.51
C ILE A 38 -10.00 -5.99 7.15
N VAL A 39 -9.11 -5.40 6.36
CA VAL A 39 -7.90 -4.70 6.82
C VAL A 39 -7.97 -3.24 6.41
N SER A 40 -7.80 -2.33 7.38
CA SER A 40 -7.80 -0.90 7.11
C SER A 40 -6.51 -0.44 6.45
N SER A 41 -6.63 0.46 5.47
CA SER A 41 -5.47 1.16 4.90
C SER A 41 -4.71 1.95 5.96
N PRO A 42 -3.37 1.81 6.05
CA PRO A 42 -2.54 2.65 6.90
C PRO A 42 -2.21 4.01 6.24
N ARG A 43 -2.39 4.17 4.93
CA ARG A 43 -2.03 5.42 4.23
C ARG A 43 -2.96 6.56 4.64
N LEU A 44 -2.44 7.52 5.41
CA LEU A 44 -3.16 8.73 5.84
C LEU A 44 -3.04 9.86 4.82
N LYS A 45 -1.84 10.07 4.29
CA LYS A 45 -1.53 11.10 3.29
C LYS A 45 -0.25 10.78 2.55
N ASP A 46 -0.13 11.37 1.35
CA ASP A 46 1.11 11.37 0.59
C ASP A 46 1.74 12.77 0.60
N ILE A 47 3.06 12.82 0.67
CA ILE A 47 3.82 14.07 0.65
C ILE A 47 5.00 13.90 -0.29
N PHE A 48 5.15 14.80 -1.25
CA PHE A 48 6.33 14.85 -2.09
C PHE A 48 7.38 15.74 -1.44
N VAL A 49 8.59 15.20 -1.30
CA VAL A 49 9.71 15.87 -0.64
C VAL A 49 10.95 15.80 -1.50
N ARG A 50 11.80 16.83 -1.39
CA ARG A 50 13.13 16.85 -1.97
C ARG A 50 14.17 16.88 -0.84
N GLU A 51 15.31 16.23 -1.07
CA GLU A 51 16.44 16.19 -0.12
C GLU A 51 16.09 15.67 1.30
N PHE A 52 14.98 14.94 1.45
CA PHE A 52 14.61 14.31 2.71
C PHE A 52 15.43 13.02 2.92
N PRO A 53 15.92 12.74 4.14
CA PRO A 53 16.62 11.49 4.43
C PRO A 53 15.64 10.30 4.34
N VAL A 54 15.79 9.48 3.30
CA VAL A 54 14.94 8.30 3.05
C VAL A 54 15.66 6.97 3.29
N GLN A 55 16.94 7.00 3.66
CA GLN A 55 17.79 5.79 3.72
C GLN A 55 17.32 4.78 4.77
N ASP A 56 16.76 5.28 5.88
CA ASP A 56 16.28 4.47 7.00
C ASP A 56 14.75 4.22 6.93
N LEU A 57 14.08 4.69 5.87
CA LEU A 57 12.65 4.50 5.68
C LEU A 57 12.35 3.21 4.92
N VAL A 58 11.17 2.64 5.19
CA VAL A 58 10.70 1.41 4.56
C VAL A 58 10.15 1.72 3.17
N PRO A 59 10.57 1.01 2.12
CA PRO A 59 9.91 1.10 0.81
C PRO A 59 8.44 0.66 0.92
N VAL A 60 7.53 1.50 0.41
CA VAL A 60 6.08 1.20 0.33
C VAL A 60 5.54 1.63 -1.03
N GLY A 61 4.25 1.47 -1.27
CA GLY A 61 3.61 1.84 -2.54
C GLY A 61 4.32 1.21 -3.75
N ASP A 62 4.52 1.99 -4.80
CA ASP A 62 5.09 1.49 -6.06
C ASP A 62 6.53 1.01 -5.91
N THR A 63 7.33 1.57 -4.99
CA THR A 63 8.71 1.08 -4.76
C THR A 63 8.72 -0.29 -4.12
N TYR A 64 7.75 -0.59 -3.26
CA TYR A 64 7.58 -1.94 -2.73
C TYR A 64 7.08 -2.89 -3.83
N LEU A 65 6.10 -2.48 -4.63
CA LEU A 65 5.61 -3.29 -5.75
C LEU A 65 6.71 -3.59 -6.78
N ASP A 66 7.50 -2.60 -7.17
CA ASP A 66 8.65 -2.73 -8.08
C ASP A 66 9.62 -3.81 -7.57
N LYS A 67 9.99 -3.72 -6.30
CA LYS A 67 10.92 -4.65 -5.66
C LYS A 67 10.39 -6.10 -5.63
N HIS A 68 9.09 -6.28 -5.52
CA HIS A 68 8.47 -7.60 -5.34
C HIS A 68 7.91 -8.22 -6.63
N THR A 69 7.59 -7.41 -7.65
CA THR A 69 6.92 -7.86 -8.88
C THR A 69 7.62 -7.42 -10.16
N MET A 70 8.50 -6.41 -10.09
CA MET A 70 9.13 -5.77 -11.26
C MET A 70 8.14 -5.12 -12.25
N LEU A 71 6.91 -4.83 -11.80
CA LEU A 71 5.83 -4.30 -12.66
C LEU A 71 5.49 -2.82 -12.41
N ALA A 72 5.90 -2.24 -11.27
CA ALA A 72 5.55 -0.87 -10.89
C ALA A 72 6.76 0.08 -11.05
N ASP A 73 6.92 0.69 -12.22
CA ASP A 73 8.10 1.49 -12.60
C ASP A 73 7.92 3.02 -12.40
N GLU A 74 7.46 3.43 -11.21
CA GLU A 74 7.34 4.84 -10.84
C GLU A 74 8.71 5.49 -10.58
N ASN A 75 8.90 6.72 -11.09
CA ASN A 75 10.14 7.48 -10.93
C ASN A 75 10.29 8.02 -9.51
N GLN A 76 9.19 8.47 -8.90
CA GLN A 76 9.20 8.98 -7.54
C GLN A 76 9.16 7.79 -6.57
N LYS A 77 10.33 7.45 -6.03
CA LYS A 77 10.43 6.37 -5.06
C LYS A 77 9.62 6.69 -3.80
N THR A 78 8.88 5.69 -3.33
CA THR A 78 7.85 5.81 -2.30
C THR A 78 8.30 5.11 -1.03
N TYR A 79 8.25 5.84 0.09
CA TYR A 79 8.70 5.38 1.39
C TYR A 79 7.65 5.62 2.46
N GLY A 80 7.53 4.70 3.41
CA GLY A 80 6.63 4.80 4.55
C GLY A 80 7.30 5.54 5.70
N ILE A 81 6.55 6.40 6.36
CA ILE A 81 6.98 7.12 7.57
C ILE A 81 5.81 7.16 8.57
N SER A 82 6.10 7.04 9.88
CA SER A 82 5.06 7.20 10.89
C SER A 82 4.59 8.66 10.97
N LEU A 83 3.34 8.88 11.37
CA LEU A 83 2.79 10.22 11.59
C LEU A 83 3.60 11.00 12.64
N ALA A 84 4.03 10.31 13.71
CA ALA A 84 4.82 10.91 14.78
C ALA A 84 6.20 11.39 14.27
N GLU A 85 6.87 10.55 13.47
CA GLU A 85 8.16 10.89 12.89
C GLU A 85 8.04 12.00 11.83
N TRP A 86 7.00 11.95 10.99
CA TRP A 86 6.71 13.04 10.06
C TRP A 86 6.52 14.37 10.81
N GLN A 87 5.69 14.40 11.85
CA GLN A 87 5.43 15.62 12.64
C GLN A 87 6.70 16.17 13.31
N ALA A 88 7.64 15.31 13.70
CA ALA A 88 8.91 15.73 14.28
C ALA A 88 9.86 16.37 13.23
N ASN A 89 9.75 15.98 11.96
CA ASN A 89 10.67 16.36 10.89
C ASN A 89 10.07 17.30 9.83
N GLU A 90 8.76 17.56 9.86
CA GLU A 90 8.09 18.34 8.79
C GLU A 90 8.63 19.77 8.67
N GLY A 91 9.13 20.35 9.76
CA GLY A 91 9.72 21.70 9.77
C GLY A 91 11.08 21.81 9.04
N THR A 92 11.74 20.70 8.77
CA THR A 92 13.03 20.65 8.04
C THR A 92 12.89 20.06 6.63
N ALA A 93 11.73 19.50 6.29
CA ALA A 93 11.48 18.89 5.00
C ALA A 93 11.21 19.94 3.92
N GLN A 94 11.86 19.80 2.76
CA GLN A 94 11.49 20.57 1.56
C GLN A 94 10.30 19.90 0.88
N ILE A 95 9.09 20.32 1.25
CA ILE A 95 7.85 19.87 0.61
C ILE A 95 7.74 20.50 -0.79
N VAL A 96 7.42 19.68 -1.80
CA VAL A 96 7.30 20.11 -3.19
C VAL A 96 5.89 19.77 -3.70
N THR A 97 5.21 20.72 -4.33
CA THR A 97 3.88 20.51 -4.92
C THR A 97 3.93 20.33 -6.43
N ASP A 98 4.96 20.87 -7.07
CA ASP A 98 5.12 20.88 -8.53
C ASP A 98 6.54 20.44 -8.90
N PHE A 99 6.63 19.38 -9.68
CA PHE A 99 7.88 18.80 -10.18
C PHE A 99 7.63 18.05 -11.48
N ASP A 100 8.68 17.82 -12.26
CA ASP A 100 8.61 17.00 -13.46
C ASP A 100 8.49 15.52 -13.06
N PHE A 101 7.65 14.74 -13.74
CA PHE A 101 7.46 13.31 -13.46
C PHE A 101 8.77 12.50 -13.59
N ARG A 102 9.81 13.03 -14.24
CA ARG A 102 11.15 12.42 -14.35
C ARG A 102 12.14 12.91 -13.30
N ASP A 103 11.74 13.81 -12.41
CA ASP A 103 12.59 14.31 -11.34
C ASP A 103 12.80 13.23 -10.28
N ALA A 104 13.90 12.49 -10.41
CA ALA A 104 14.31 11.45 -9.47
C ALA A 104 14.88 12.03 -8.15
N THR A 105 15.01 13.35 -8.01
CA THR A 105 15.38 14.00 -6.74
C THR A 105 14.21 14.14 -5.78
N VAL A 106 12.98 13.95 -6.27
CA VAL A 106 11.76 13.96 -5.47
C VAL A 106 11.40 12.53 -5.06
N ALA A 107 11.15 12.36 -3.76
CA ALA A 107 10.60 11.13 -3.21
C ALA A 107 9.16 11.38 -2.70
N LYS A 108 8.38 10.31 -2.65
CA LYS A 108 7.03 10.31 -2.10
C LYS A 108 7.05 9.65 -0.71
N LEU A 109 6.60 10.36 0.30
CA LEU A 109 6.40 9.82 1.64
C LEU A 109 4.92 9.45 1.82
N GLN A 110 4.64 8.20 2.14
CA GLN A 110 3.33 7.77 2.64
C GLN A 110 3.34 7.82 4.17
N VAL A 111 2.50 8.68 4.74
CA VAL A 111 2.40 8.84 6.18
C VAL A 111 1.39 7.85 6.75
N TRP A 112 1.83 7.04 7.71
CA TRP A 112 1.03 5.97 8.34
C TRP A 112 0.76 6.26 9.83
N PRO A 113 -0.30 5.69 10.45
CA PRO A 113 -0.63 5.94 11.86
C PRO A 113 0.32 5.25 12.85
N PHE A 114 1.15 4.32 12.38
CA PHE A 114 2.17 3.59 13.12
C PHE A 114 3.45 3.50 12.28
N ASP A 115 4.54 3.04 12.88
CA ASP A 115 5.83 2.90 12.20
C ASP A 115 5.83 1.69 11.25
N PRO A 116 6.03 1.88 9.93
CA PRO A 116 6.15 0.77 8.99
C PRO A 116 7.30 -0.20 9.31
N LEU A 117 8.35 0.23 10.04
CA LEU A 117 9.47 -0.62 10.46
C LEU A 117 9.07 -1.69 11.48
N GLU A 118 7.94 -1.50 12.18
CA GLU A 118 7.44 -2.45 13.17
C GLU A 118 6.69 -3.62 12.51
N LEU A 119 6.38 -3.54 11.21
CA LEU A 119 5.65 -4.58 10.50
C LEU A 119 6.56 -5.74 10.11
N ASP A 120 6.05 -6.97 10.29
CA ASP A 120 6.62 -8.13 9.62
C ASP A 120 6.35 -8.10 8.11
N GLU A 121 6.96 -9.04 7.37
CA GLU A 121 6.86 -9.07 5.91
C GLU A 121 5.42 -9.22 5.41
N ASP A 122 4.62 -10.06 6.06
CA ASP A 122 3.23 -10.32 5.66
C ASP A 122 2.34 -9.13 5.99
N GLN A 123 2.52 -8.53 7.17
CA GLN A 123 1.86 -7.29 7.57
C GLN A 123 2.18 -6.16 6.60
N LEU A 124 3.45 -5.96 6.26
CA LEU A 124 3.88 -4.92 5.33
C LEU A 124 3.30 -5.13 3.93
N ARG A 125 3.32 -6.38 3.43
CA ARG A 125 2.72 -6.75 2.15
C ARG A 125 1.24 -6.39 2.08
N ILE A 126 0.49 -6.79 3.10
CA ILE A 126 -0.95 -6.51 3.21
C ILE A 126 -1.18 -5.00 3.33
N ALA A 127 -0.41 -4.32 4.19
CA ALA A 127 -0.45 -2.87 4.42
C ALA A 127 -0.25 -2.08 3.12
N VAL A 128 0.74 -2.46 2.31
CA VAL A 128 0.99 -1.85 1.00
C VAL A 128 -0.18 -2.10 0.05
N ALA A 129 -0.68 -3.33 -0.04
CA ALA A 129 -1.80 -3.65 -0.93
C ALA A 129 -3.07 -2.85 -0.62
N VAL A 130 -3.42 -2.70 0.66
CA VAL A 130 -4.61 -1.92 1.06
C VAL A 130 -4.39 -0.41 1.01
N SER A 131 -3.16 0.06 0.84
CA SER A 131 -2.82 1.48 0.71
C SER A 131 -3.20 2.10 -0.63
N PHE A 132 -3.37 1.30 -1.67
CA PHE A 132 -3.90 1.76 -2.94
C PHE A 132 -5.42 1.93 -2.85
N ASN A 133 -5.99 2.89 -3.57
CA ASN A 133 -7.43 3.05 -3.70
C ASN A 133 -7.95 2.42 -5.02
N GLU A 134 -9.27 2.27 -5.17
CA GLU A 134 -9.86 1.65 -6.38
C GLU A 134 -9.58 2.46 -7.66
N PHE A 135 -9.49 3.79 -7.58
CA PHE A 135 -9.21 4.62 -8.75
C PHE A 135 -7.77 4.44 -9.24
N GLU A 136 -6.80 4.37 -8.33
CA GLU A 136 -5.39 4.08 -8.68
C GLU A 136 -5.29 2.72 -9.38
N VAL A 137 -5.95 1.69 -8.83
CA VAL A 137 -5.94 0.33 -9.42
C VAL A 137 -6.66 0.29 -10.77
N PHE A 138 -7.71 1.08 -10.95
CA PHE A 138 -8.45 1.16 -12.22
C PHE A 138 -7.68 1.92 -13.30
N ASP A 139 -6.99 3.00 -12.94
CA ASP A 139 -6.31 3.89 -13.89
C ASP A 139 -4.99 3.29 -14.41
N GLU A 140 -4.30 2.48 -13.59
CA GLU A 140 -3.02 1.86 -13.95
C GLU A 140 -3.12 0.32 -14.03
N PRO A 141 -3.25 -0.26 -15.24
CA PRO A 141 -3.32 -1.72 -15.42
C PRO A 141 -2.12 -2.48 -14.85
N ARG A 142 -0.91 -1.90 -14.86
CA ARG A 142 0.29 -2.54 -14.29
C ARG A 142 0.19 -2.65 -12.77
N LEU A 143 -0.38 -1.65 -12.11
CA LEU A 143 -0.63 -1.67 -10.67
C LEU A 143 -1.60 -2.79 -10.31
N SER A 144 -2.67 -2.96 -11.10
CA SER A 144 -3.61 -4.07 -10.95
C SER A 144 -2.90 -5.44 -11.04
N LEU A 145 -2.05 -5.63 -12.05
CA LEU A 145 -1.26 -6.86 -12.20
C LEU A 145 -0.27 -7.08 -11.04
N ALA A 146 0.46 -6.04 -10.65
CA ALA A 146 1.40 -6.08 -9.54
C ALA A 146 0.72 -6.46 -8.22
N LEU A 147 -0.46 -5.91 -7.94
CA LEU A 147 -1.23 -6.25 -6.75
C LEU A 147 -1.74 -7.69 -6.77
N SER A 148 -2.19 -8.19 -7.93
CA SER A 148 -2.60 -9.58 -8.08
C SER A 148 -1.43 -10.55 -7.86
N GLU A 149 -0.24 -10.24 -8.38
CA GLU A 149 0.98 -11.03 -8.16
C GLU A 149 1.42 -11.00 -6.68
N LEU A 150 1.43 -9.80 -6.09
CA LEU A 150 1.82 -9.62 -4.68
C LEU A 150 0.93 -10.43 -3.72
N LEU A 151 -0.36 -10.56 -4.04
CA LEU A 151 -1.36 -11.18 -3.16
C LEU A 151 -1.77 -12.58 -3.60
N GLU A 152 -1.05 -13.21 -4.54
CA GLU A 152 -1.35 -14.55 -5.03
C GLU A 152 -1.43 -15.58 -3.88
N CYS A 153 -0.55 -15.47 -2.89
CA CYS A 153 -0.52 -16.37 -1.73
C CYS A 153 -1.78 -16.28 -0.82
N LEU A 154 -2.58 -15.23 -0.99
CA LEU A 154 -3.84 -15.00 -0.28
C LEU A 154 -5.06 -15.26 -1.17
N ASN A 155 -4.86 -15.70 -2.42
CA ASN A 155 -5.91 -15.87 -3.42
C ASN A 155 -6.74 -14.58 -3.59
N ILE A 156 -6.10 -13.41 -3.57
CA ILE A 156 -6.74 -12.12 -3.84
C ILE A 156 -6.54 -11.75 -5.31
N THR A 157 -7.57 -11.16 -5.94
CA THR A 157 -7.52 -10.72 -7.33
C THR A 157 -8.02 -9.29 -7.50
N THR A 158 -7.45 -8.58 -8.47
CA THR A 158 -7.92 -7.29 -8.97
C THR A 158 -8.76 -7.42 -10.25
N ASP A 159 -8.89 -8.63 -10.82
CA ASP A 159 -9.65 -8.89 -12.05
C ASP A 159 -11.14 -9.05 -11.76
N TYR A 160 -11.78 -7.92 -11.44
CA TYR A 160 -13.23 -7.85 -11.26
C TYR A 160 -13.80 -6.59 -11.90
N THR A 161 -14.92 -6.74 -12.61
CA THR A 161 -15.63 -5.61 -13.23
C THR A 161 -16.76 -5.12 -12.35
N TYR A 162 -16.81 -3.82 -12.08
CA TYR A 162 -18.00 -3.17 -11.53
C TYR A 162 -19.10 -3.13 -12.61
N LYS A 163 -20.21 -3.83 -12.38
CA LYS A 163 -21.44 -3.62 -13.14
C LYS A 163 -22.31 -2.64 -12.35
N PHE A 164 -22.25 -1.37 -12.72
CA PHE A 164 -23.23 -0.39 -12.26
C PHE A 164 -24.50 -0.59 -13.10
N ASN A 165 -25.55 -1.08 -12.46
CA ASN A 165 -26.90 -1.14 -13.04
C ASN A 165 -27.58 0.21 -12.96
#